data_AF-A0A1C2DRB7-F1
#
_entry.id   AF-A0A1C2DRB7-F1
#
_cell.length_a   1.000
_cell.length_b   1.000
_cell.length_c   1.000
_cell.angle_alpha   90.00
_cell.angle_beta   90.00
_cell.angle_gamma   90.00
#
_symmetry.space_group_name_H-M   'P 1'
#
loop_
_entity.id
_entity.type
_entity.pdbx_description
1 polymer ?
#
loop_
_entity_poly.entity_id
_entity_poly.type
_entity_poly.pdbx_seq_one_letter_code
_entity_poly.pdbx_strand_id
1 'polypeptide(L)'
;MPQERIAALRLPKPIQGAIDDLVRALNAATTKEDLEREASMEISFILSLETSRRLRPADVETLYMIFDDAVQERLSQLGHG
;
A
#
# COMPACT_ATOMS: atom_id res chain seq x y z
N MET A 1 4.76 -10.23 -6.27
CA MET A 1 4.81 -9.51 -4.98
C MET A 1 4.31 -8.06 -5.16
N PRO A 2 3.71 -7.41 -4.15
CA PRO A 2 3.23 -6.02 -4.24
C PRO A 2 4.32 -5.05 -4.72
N GLN A 3 5.57 -5.24 -4.27
CA GLN A 3 6.73 -4.42 -4.67
C GLN A 3 7.01 -4.45 -6.19
N GLU A 4 6.85 -5.60 -6.84
CA GLU A 4 7.06 -5.72 -8.30
C GLU A 4 5.99 -4.96 -9.09
N ARG A 5 4.73 -5.04 -8.63
CA ARG A 5 3.61 -4.31 -9.22
C ARG A 5 3.79 -2.80 -9.03
N ILE A 6 4.26 -2.35 -7.87
CA ILE A 6 4.59 -0.95 -7.58
C ILE A 6 5.73 -0.46 -8.47
N ALA A 7 6.79 -1.25 -8.65
CA ALA A 7 7.92 -0.88 -9.51
C ALA A 7 7.50 -0.64 -10.97
N ALA A 8 6.48 -1.36 -11.47
CA ALA A 8 5.94 -1.19 -12.81
C ALA A 8 5.25 0.17 -13.03
N LEU A 9 4.78 0.83 -11.95
CA LEU A 9 4.13 2.15 -12.02
C LEU A 9 5.11 3.30 -12.27
N ARG A 10 6.43 3.07 -12.13
CA ARG A 10 7.48 4.08 -12.34
C ARG A 10 7.20 5.40 -11.60
N LEU A 11 6.81 5.28 -10.33
CA LEU A 11 6.46 6.42 -9.48
C LEU A 11 7.66 7.38 -9.31
N PRO A 12 7.41 8.69 -9.10
CA PRO A 12 8.46 9.61 -8.69
C PRO A 12 9.17 9.11 -7.42
N LYS A 13 10.51 9.17 -7.39
CA LYS A 13 11.34 8.66 -6.27
C LYS A 13 10.82 8.98 -4.86
N PRO A 14 10.44 10.23 -4.52
CA PRO A 14 9.92 10.52 -3.17
C PRO A 14 8.58 9.83 -2.87
N ILE A 15 7.74 9.60 -3.87
CA ILE A 15 6.49 8.83 -3.72
C ILE A 15 6.84 7.35 -3.58
N GLN A 16 7.75 6.84 -4.42
CA GLN A 16 8.19 5.46 -4.35
C GLN A 16 8.74 5.09 -2.97
N GLY A 17 9.61 5.93 -2.38
CA GLY A 17 10.14 5.69 -1.04
C GLY A 17 9.06 5.60 0.04
N ALA A 18 8.07 6.50 0.01
CA ALA A 18 6.95 6.46 0.95
C ALA A 18 6.09 5.20 0.77
N ILE A 19 5.85 4.78 -0.47
CA ILE A 19 5.11 3.55 -0.77
C ILE A 19 5.89 2.30 -0.31
N ASP A 20 7.21 2.26 -0.50
CA ASP A 20 8.06 1.17 -0.04
C ASP A 20 8.06 1.04 1.50
N ASP A 21 8.07 2.17 2.22
CA ASP A 21 7.95 2.18 3.69
C ASP A 21 6.59 1.64 4.16
N LEU A 22 5.49 2.05 3.51
CA LEU A 22 4.14 1.53 3.82
C LEU A 22 4.07 0.01 3.60
N VAL A 23 4.55 -0.48 2.45
CA VAL A 23 4.61 -1.93 2.17
C VAL A 23 5.44 -2.67 3.22
N ARG A 24 6.57 -2.09 3.65
CA ARG A 24 7.40 -2.71 4.70
C ARG A 24 6.65 -2.77 6.04
N ALA A 25 5.96 -1.71 6.41
CA ALA A 25 5.22 -1.65 7.67
C ALA A 25 4.02 -2.62 7.67
N LEU A 26 3.28 -2.70 6.56
CA LEU A 26 2.23 -3.70 6.33
C LEU A 26 2.74 -5.14 6.52
N ASN A 27 3.88 -5.47 5.91
CA ASN A 27 4.50 -6.79 6.06
C ASN A 27 4.99 -7.07 7.48
N ALA A 28 5.34 -6.03 8.24
CA ALA A 28 5.79 -6.14 9.61
C ALA A 28 4.64 -6.28 10.62
N ALA A 29 3.39 -5.97 10.25
CA ALA A 29 2.23 -6.09 11.13
C ALA A 29 2.05 -7.53 11.61
N THR A 30 2.07 -7.76 12.93
CA THR A 30 1.93 -9.11 13.53
C THR A 30 0.57 -9.36 14.18
N THR A 31 -0.28 -8.33 14.26
CA THR A 31 -1.64 -8.45 14.78
C THR A 31 -2.64 -7.88 13.77
N LYS A 32 -3.90 -8.28 13.89
CA LYS A 32 -4.97 -7.72 13.07
C LYS A 32 -5.13 -6.22 13.29
N GLU A 33 -5.01 -5.76 14.53
CA GLU A 33 -5.10 -4.34 14.87
C GLU A 33 -3.97 -3.51 14.25
N ASP A 34 -2.75 -4.02 14.23
CA ASP A 34 -1.63 -3.37 13.54
C ASP A 34 -1.91 -3.32 12.03
N LEU A 35 -2.38 -4.42 11.44
CA LEU A 35 -2.72 -4.48 10.01
C LEU A 35 -3.80 -3.46 9.62
N GLU A 36 -4.85 -3.32 10.43
CA GLU A 36 -5.92 -2.33 10.21
C GLU A 36 -5.42 -0.88 10.31
N ARG A 37 -4.43 -0.61 11.18
CA ARG A 37 -3.77 0.69 11.29
C ARG A 37 -2.94 1.00 10.05
N GLU A 38 -2.11 0.05 9.60
CA GLU A 38 -1.29 0.22 8.40
C GLU A 38 -2.18 0.46 7.16
N ALA A 39 -3.23 -0.35 6.99
CA ALA A 39 -4.19 -0.18 5.89
C ALA A 39 -4.84 1.22 5.89
N SER A 40 -5.18 1.75 7.07
CA SER A 40 -5.74 3.10 7.20
C SER A 40 -4.74 4.20 6.79
N MET A 41 -3.45 4.02 7.10
CA MET A 41 -2.40 4.94 6.70
C MET A 41 -2.14 4.90 5.19
N GLU A 42 -2.17 3.71 4.60
CA GLU A 42 -2.04 3.51 3.16
C GLU A 42 -3.15 4.23 2.39
N ILE A 43 -4.41 4.01 2.77
CA ILE A 43 -5.57 4.67 2.16
C ILE A 43 -5.45 6.19 2.26
N SER A 44 -5.09 6.70 3.44
CA SER A 44 -4.92 8.14 3.67
C SER A 44 -3.82 8.74 2.80
N PHE A 45 -2.70 8.01 2.63
CA PHE A 45 -1.60 8.45 1.78
C PHE A 45 -1.99 8.46 0.30
N ILE A 46 -2.60 7.40 -0.22
CA ILE A 46 -3.02 7.32 -1.62
C ILE A 46 -4.07 8.41 -1.94
N LEU A 47 -5.03 8.63 -1.04
CA LEU A 47 -6.01 9.71 -1.16
C LEU A 47 -5.33 11.10 -1.21
N SER A 48 -4.26 11.30 -0.44
CA SER A 48 -3.50 12.56 -0.49
C SER A 48 -2.82 12.78 -1.85
N LEU A 49 -2.34 11.70 -2.50
CA LEU A 49 -1.73 11.75 -3.83
C LEU A 49 -2.78 12.05 -4.91
N GLU A 50 -3.96 11.45 -4.78
CA GLU A 50 -5.10 11.65 -5.68
C GLU A 50 -5.61 13.08 -5.62
N THR A 51 -5.93 13.57 -4.42
CA THR A 51 -6.46 14.91 -4.20
C THR A 51 -5.46 16.00 -4.58
N SER A 52 -4.17 15.76 -4.38
CA SER A 52 -3.08 16.65 -4.80
C SER A 52 -2.68 16.48 -6.27
N ARG A 53 -3.33 15.58 -7.02
CA ARG A 53 -3.04 15.25 -8.43
C ARG A 53 -1.55 14.96 -8.69
N ARG A 54 -0.89 14.31 -7.73
CA ARG A 54 0.54 13.95 -7.80
C ARG A 54 0.81 12.77 -8.73
N LEU A 55 -0.21 11.96 -9.00
CA LEU A 55 -0.17 10.78 -9.87
C LEU A 55 -1.33 10.81 -10.87
N ARG A 56 -1.23 10.00 -11.93
CA ARG A 56 -2.33 9.79 -12.87
C ARG A 56 -3.43 8.98 -12.18
N PRO A 57 -4.72 9.21 -12.47
CA PRO A 57 -5.82 8.45 -11.87
C PRO A 57 -5.66 6.93 -12.00
N ALA A 58 -5.17 6.44 -13.15
CA ALA A 58 -4.92 5.01 -13.36
C ALA A 58 -3.83 4.44 -12.43
N ASP A 59 -2.79 5.22 -12.13
CA ASP A 59 -1.73 4.79 -11.20
C ASP A 59 -2.26 4.77 -9.75
N VAL A 60 -3.11 5.74 -9.39
CA VAL A 60 -3.78 5.79 -8.08
C VAL A 60 -4.69 4.58 -7.89
N GLU A 61 -5.54 4.29 -8.88
CA GLU A 61 -6.42 3.11 -8.86
C GLU A 61 -5.61 1.81 -8.73
N THR A 62 -4.51 1.71 -9.49
CA THR A 62 -3.63 0.54 -9.42
C THR A 62 -2.97 0.42 -8.03
N LEU A 63 -2.60 1.52 -7.38
CA LEU A 63 -2.08 1.51 -6.02
C LEU A 63 -3.12 1.00 -5.01
N TYR A 64 -4.36 1.47 -5.08
CA TYR A 64 -5.42 0.95 -4.20
C TYR A 64 -5.60 -0.56 -4.36
N MET A 65 -5.61 -1.07 -5.60
CA MET A 65 -5.72 -2.52 -5.85
C MET A 65 -4.52 -3.29 -5.28
N ILE A 66 -3.29 -2.79 -5.47
CA ILE A 66 -2.09 -3.47 -4.96
C ILE A 66 -2.10 -3.55 -3.42
N PHE A 67 -2.47 -2.47 -2.75
CA PHE A 67 -2.53 -2.45 -1.29
C PHE A 67 -3.69 -3.28 -0.73
N ASP A 68 -4.86 -3.25 -1.36
CA ASP A 68 -5.97 -4.12 -0.96
C ASP A 68 -5.58 -5.61 -1.04
N ASP A 69 -4.99 -6.04 -2.17
CA ASP A 69 -4.44 -7.40 -2.31
C ASP A 69 -3.43 -7.75 -1.20
N ALA A 70 -2.51 -6.82 -0.89
CA ALA A 70 -1.47 -7.04 0.12
C ALA A 70 -2.03 -7.12 1.54
N VAL A 71 -3.02 -6.28 1.89
CA VAL A 71 -3.72 -6.31 3.17
C VAL A 71 -4.48 -7.63 3.33
N GLN A 72 -5.19 -8.07 2.28
CA GLN A 72 -5.92 -9.34 2.29
C GLN A 72 -4.98 -10.54 2.45
N GLU A 73 -3.86 -10.55 1.73
CA GLU A 73 -2.84 -11.59 1.86
C GLU A 73 -2.29 -11.64 3.29
N ARG A 74 -1.96 -10.49 3.88
CA ARG A 74 -1.43 -10.42 5.25
C ARG A 74 -2.48 -10.84 6.28
N LEU A 75 -3.73 -10.41 6.11
CA LEU A 75 -4.84 -10.80 6.98
C LEU A 75 -5.04 -12.32 6.98
N SER A 76 -4.96 -12.94 5.79
CA SER A 76 -5.06 -14.39 5.62
C SER A 76 -3.95 -15.13 6.38
N GLN A 77 -2.71 -14.63 6.29
CA GLN A 77 -1.56 -15.18 7.04
C GLN A 77 -1.74 -15.07 8.56
N LEU A 78 -2.27 -13.95 9.05
CA LEU A 78 -2.54 -13.76 10.48
C LEU A 78 -3.70 -14.62 11.00
N GLY A 79 -4.67 -14.94 10.14
CA GLY A 79 -5.81 -15.79 10.49
C GLY A 79 -5.54 -17.30 10.43
N HIS A 80 -4.39 -17.72 9.90
CA HIS A 80 -3.95 -19.12 9.81
C HIS A 80 -2.84 -19.49 10.83
N GLY A 81 -2.56 -18.62 11.81
CA GLY A 81 -1.52 -18.80 12.83
C GLY A 81 -2.02 -19.34 14.17
#